data_AF-A0A2M8VZS9-F1
#
_entry.id   AF-A0A2M8VZS9-F1
#
_cell.length_a   1.000
_cell.length_b   1.000
_cell.length_c   1.000
_cell.angle_alpha   90.00
_cell.angle_beta   90.00
_cell.angle_gamma   90.00
#
_symmetry.space_group_name_H-M   'P 1'
#
loop_
_entity.id
_entity.type
_entity.pdbx_description
1 polymer ?
#
loop_
_entity_poly.entity_id
_entity_poly.type
_entity_poly.pdbx_seq_one_letter_code
_entity_poly.pdbx_strand_id
1 'polypeptide(L)' 'MFKPSDFFIILAVMLSFVVSAYMWFVLKDQMQAIFTAIWIPAIFTFGIYFKLCALMRKKS' A
#
# COMPACT_ATOMS: atom_id res chain seq x y z
N MET A 1 18.43 -1.55 -9.51
CA MET A 1 18.31 -0.10 -9.23
C MET A 1 16.88 0.19 -8.84
N PHE A 2 16.65 0.61 -7.59
CA PHE A 2 15.34 1.03 -7.11
C PHE A 2 14.79 2.07 -8.08
N LYS A 3 13.67 1.74 -8.74
CA LYS A 3 13.03 2.70 -9.64
C LYS A 3 12.34 3.75 -8.77
N PRO A 4 12.18 4.99 -9.23
CA PRO A 4 11.42 6.02 -8.50
C PRO A 4 9.99 5.56 -8.15
N SER A 5 9.44 4.59 -8.90
CA SER A 5 8.18 3.93 -8.56
C SER A 5 8.17 3.19 -7.22
N ASP A 6 9.31 2.61 -6.82
CA ASP A 6 9.40 1.81 -5.61
C ASP A 6 9.38 2.71 -4.37
N PHE A 7 9.92 3.93 -4.51
CA PHE A 7 9.84 4.98 -3.50
C PHE A 7 8.39 5.44 -3.28
N PHE A 8 7.61 5.58 -4.36
CA PHE A 8 6.19 5.91 -4.28
C PHE A 8 5.38 4.84 -3.53
N ILE A 9 5.71 3.57 -3.74
CA ILE A 9 5.06 2.43 -3.04
C ILE A 9 5.39 2.48 -1.56
N ILE A 10 6.67 2.61 -1.19
CA ILE A 10 7.11 2.65 0.20
C ILE A 10 6.50 3.86 0.93
N LEU A 11 6.46 5.03 0.28
CA LEU A 11 5.85 6.23 0.84
C LEU A 11 4.34 6.08 1.05
N ALA A 12 3.63 5.47 0.10
CA ALA A 12 2.20 5.21 0.24
C ALA A 12 1.88 4.20 1.36
N VAL A 13 2.70 3.16 1.52
CA VAL A 13 2.57 2.20 2.63
C VAL A 13 2.83 2.88 3.97
N MET A 14 3.87 3.72 4.07
CA MET A 14 4.16 4.50 5.27
C MET A 14 2.99 5.43 5.65
N LEU A 15 2.44 6.16 4.67
CA LEU A 15 1.29 7.04 4.91
C LEU A 15 0.05 6.25 5.36
N SER A 16 -0.23 5.10 4.74
CA SER A 16 -1.33 4.21 5.15
C SER A 16 -1.18 3.74 6.59
N PHE A 17 0.04 3.37 6.99
CA PHE A 17 0.33 2.95 8.36
C PHE A 17 0.13 4.08 9.37
N VAL A 18 0.61 5.29 9.07
CA VAL A 18 0.44 6.47 9.94
C VAL A 18 -1.04 6.83 10.09
N VAL A 19 -1.81 6.82 9.00
CA VAL A 19 -3.25 7.11 9.06
C VAL A 19 -4.00 6.06 9.87
N SER A 20 -3.67 4.77 9.70
CA SER A 20 -4.27 3.70 10.51
C SER A 20 -3.93 3.86 11.99
N ALA A 21 -2.67 4.13 12.33
CA ALA A 21 -2.25 4.39 13.70
C ALA A 21 -2.96 5.63 14.30
N TYR A 22 -3.11 6.71 13.52
CA TYR A 22 -3.84 7.89 13.95
C TYR A 22 -5.32 7.59 14.24
N MET A 23 -6.00 6.85 13.36
CA MET A 23 -7.39 6.44 13.60
C MET A 23 -7.52 5.52 14.82
N TRP A 24 -6.58 4.60 15.02
CA TRP A 24 -6.58 3.66 16.14
C TRP A 24 -6.37 4.35 17.50
N PHE A 25 -5.39 5.26 17.58
CA PHE A 25 -4.98 5.88 18.84
C PHE A 25 -5.70 7.20 19.16
N VAL A 26 -6.07 8.00 18.15
CA VAL A 26 -6.68 9.32 18.35
C VAL A 26 -8.20 9.28 18.26
N LEU A 27 -8.75 8.68 17.18
CA LEU A 27 -10.20 8.61 16.99
C LEU A 27 -10.87 7.49 17.78
N LYS A 28 -10.11 6.50 18.28
CA LYS A 28 -10.60 5.28 18.95
C LYS A 28 -11.60 4.47 18.11
N ASP A 29 -11.66 4.72 16.81
CA ASP A 29 -12.49 3.95 15.87
C ASP A 29 -11.68 2.77 15.32
N GLN A 30 -11.72 1.67 16.07
CA GLN A 30 -10.93 0.47 15.79
C GLN A 30 -11.33 -0.20 14.48
N MET A 31 -12.62 -0.21 14.14
CA MET A 31 -13.11 -0.86 12.92
C MET A 31 -12.63 -0.11 11.68
N GLN A 32 -12.72 1.23 11.68
CA GLN A 32 -12.28 2.03 10.55
C GLN A 32 -10.75 2.01 10.41
N ALA A 33 -10.02 1.97 11.52
CA ALA A 33 -8.56 1.82 11.52
C ALA A 33 -8.09 0.47 10.95
N ILE A 34 -8.75 -0.65 11.31
CA ILE A 34 -8.47 -1.99 10.76
C ILE A 34 -8.81 -2.04 9.28
N PHE A 35 -9.98 -1.53 8.88
CA PHE A 35 -10.38 -1.47 7.48
C PHE A 35 -9.31 -0.74 6.66
N THR A 36 -8.90 0.45 7.13
CA THR A 36 -7.88 1.30 6.52
C THR A 36 -6.51 0.62 6.44
N ALA A 37 -6.12 -0.13 7.47
CA ALA A 37 -4.86 -0.89 7.50
C ALA A 37 -4.79 -2.02 6.48
N ILE A 38 -5.93 -2.64 6.15
CA ILE A 38 -5.97 -3.84 5.29
C ILE A 38 -6.20 -3.46 3.83
N TRP A 39 -7.13 -2.56 3.55
CA TRP A 39 -7.55 -2.32 2.16
C TRP A 39 -6.51 -1.56 1.34
N ILE A 40 -5.80 -0.58 1.93
CA ILE A 40 -4.81 0.24 1.19
C ILE A 40 -3.64 -0.64 0.73
N PRO A 41 -2.96 -1.42 1.61
CA PRO A 41 -1.89 -2.30 1.17
C PRO A 41 -2.37 -3.36 0.18
N ALA A 42 -3.60 -3.87 0.30
CA ALA A 42 -4.16 -4.84 -0.63
C ALA A 42 -4.27 -4.28 -2.06
N ILE A 43 -4.79 -3.05 -2.23
CA ILE A 43 -4.86 -2.38 -3.54
C ILE A 43 -3.48 -2.14 -4.12
N PHE A 44 -2.52 -1.71 -3.29
CA PHE A 44 -1.14 -1.52 -3.75
C PHE A 44 -0.48 -2.82 -4.19
N THR A 45 -0.67 -3.91 -3.43
CA THR A 45 -0.13 -5.24 -3.75
C THR A 45 -0.72 -5.76 -5.06
N PHE A 46 -2.02 -5.52 -5.29
CA PHE A 46 -2.69 -5.82 -6.55
C PHE A 46 -2.11 -5.02 -7.73
N GLY A 47 -1.84 -3.73 -7.56
CA GLY A 47 -1.18 -2.90 -8.58
C GLY A 47 0.24 -3.37 -8.92
N ILE A 48 1.01 -3.80 -7.91
CA ILE A 48 2.36 -4.37 -8.08
C ILE A 48 2.29 -5.68 -8.86
N TYR A 49 1.33 -6.55 -8.54
CA TYR A 49 1.11 -7.82 -9.25
C TYR A 49 0.87 -7.58 -10.74
N PHE A 50 -0.03 -6.66 -11.11
CA PHE A 50 -0.27 -6.30 -12.51
C PHE A 50 0.96 -5.76 -13.22
N LYS A 51 1.73 -4.90 -12.54
CA LYS A 51 2.99 -4.37 -13.09
C LYS A 51 4.02 -5.48 -13.31
N LEU A 52 4.10 -6.45 -12.41
CA LEU A 52 4.97 -7.62 -12.54
C LEU A 52 4.55 -8.51 -13.72
N CYS A 53 3.26 -8.82 -13.84
CA CYS A 53 2.72 -9.56 -14.99
C CYS A 53 3.01 -8.85 -16.32
N ALA A 54 2.84 -7.53 -16.38
CA ALA A 54 3.17 -6.74 -17.56
C ALA A 54 4.67 -6.76 -17.89
N LEU A 55 5.53 -6.74 -16.87
CA LEU A 55 6.98 -6.81 -17.04
C LEU A 55 7.44 -8.19 -17.52
N MET A 56 6.88 -9.27 -16.98
CA MET A 56 7.16 -10.65 -17.43
C MET A 56 6.77 -10.85 -18.89
N ARG A 57 5.62 -10.31 -19.32
CA ARG A 57 5.19 -10.37 -20.72
C ARG A 57 6.15 -9.66 -21.68
N LYS A 58 6.82 -8.59 -21.24
CA LYS A 58 7.77 -7.84 -22.09
C LYS A 58 9.15 -8.52 -22.21
N LYS A 59 9.41 -9.54 -21.39
CA LYS A 59 10.67 -10.28 -21.37
C LYS A 59 10.61 -11.59 -22.19
N SER A 60 9.41 -12.02 -22.59
CA SER A 60 9.19 -13.20 -23.44
C SER A 60 9.09 -12.85 -24.91
#